data_AF-A0A2N3A541-F1
#
_entry.id   AF-A0A2N3A541-F1
#
_cell.length_a   1.000
_cell.length_b   1.000
_cell.length_c   1.000
_cell.angle_alpha   90.00
_cell.angle_beta   90.00
_cell.angle_gamma   90.00
#
_symmetry.space_group_name_H-M   'P 1'
#
loop_
_entity.id
_entity.type
_entity.pdbx_description
1 polymer ?
#
loop_
_entity_poly.entity_id
_entity_poly.type
_entity_poly.pdbx_seq_one_letter_code
_entity_poly.pdbx_strand_id
1 'polypeptide(L)'
;MKLKLLLLTAIVSLGLSINAFAQIKYISHAKALELSNRIVLVELFEEISNDEKQANDNIRDYFLPNLKVGKEVKCVSAAEINSLLKVNKEKYAVIKHNFDNYNIQSVSRNREVGTGRTATANTKGMTYKESHSMGQLPHFDITLSMDSKIKDLNGFITEVDFVHYKLRPEDYTFASLIYTRLYEASLNNVSPRDYYNPERGIESLKSKTLLIDKDKADFSADKADGYDSEFRFVDYSVIKDAILSREAGIVYPLLMWSDQLNAAAWIIVDAETGEIYSQITNGGVNVVAWGEFEPSLKLSKRIFKYFDSVTGNKINNRY
;
A
#
# COMPACT_ATOMS: atom_id res chain seq x y z
N MET A 1 -6.95 -27.94 -32.45
CA MET A 1 -6.69 -26.47 -32.43
C MET A 1 -7.21 -25.74 -31.19
N LYS A 2 -8.36 -26.10 -30.60
CA LYS A 2 -8.95 -25.38 -29.43
C LYS A 2 -8.15 -25.47 -28.12
N LEU A 3 -7.39 -26.54 -27.91
CA LEU A 3 -6.63 -26.76 -26.67
C LEU A 3 -5.40 -25.83 -26.54
N LYS A 4 -4.77 -25.45 -27.66
CA LYS A 4 -3.63 -24.51 -27.66
C LYS A 4 -4.05 -23.07 -27.40
N LEU A 5 -5.28 -22.69 -27.79
CA LEU A 5 -5.79 -21.32 -27.57
C LEU A 5 -6.16 -21.09 -26.11
N LEU A 6 -6.78 -22.09 -25.44
CA LEU A 6 -7.11 -22.07 -24.00
C LEU A 6 -5.87 -22.05 -23.11
N LEU A 7 -4.81 -22.79 -23.47
CA LEU A 7 -3.56 -22.76 -22.73
C LEU A 7 -2.87 -21.40 -22.84
N LEU A 8 -2.91 -20.78 -24.03
CA LEU A 8 -2.34 -19.44 -24.24
C LEU A 8 -3.13 -18.35 -23.51
N THR A 9 -4.47 -18.47 -23.43
CA THR A 9 -5.29 -17.53 -22.64
C THR A 9 -5.05 -17.69 -21.14
N ALA A 10 -4.89 -18.92 -20.65
CA ALA A 10 -4.55 -19.19 -19.24
C ALA A 10 -3.13 -18.71 -18.88
N ILE A 11 -2.15 -18.84 -19.78
CA ILE A 11 -0.79 -18.36 -19.56
C ILE A 11 -0.72 -16.82 -19.61
N VAL A 12 -1.50 -16.18 -20.47
CA VAL A 12 -1.59 -14.71 -20.53
C VAL A 12 -2.36 -14.15 -19.32
N SER A 13 -3.39 -14.83 -18.81
CA SER A 13 -4.08 -14.40 -17.58
C SER A 13 -3.28 -14.68 -16.30
N LEU A 14 -2.44 -15.73 -16.26
CA LEU A 14 -1.46 -15.94 -15.19
C LEU A 14 -0.28 -14.96 -15.25
N GLY A 15 0.13 -14.55 -16.46
CA GLY A 15 1.20 -13.56 -16.69
C GLY A 15 0.79 -12.10 -16.46
N LEU A 16 -0.51 -11.83 -16.29
CA LEU A 16 -1.08 -10.54 -15.90
C LEU A 16 -1.55 -10.51 -14.44
N SER A 17 -1.05 -11.43 -13.60
CA SER A 17 -1.06 -11.20 -12.15
C SER A 17 -0.18 -9.99 -11.89
N ILE A 18 -0.83 -8.83 -11.75
CA ILE A 18 -0.21 -7.62 -11.24
C ILE A 18 0.09 -7.95 -9.78
N ASN A 19 1.25 -8.54 -9.51
CA ASN A 19 1.70 -8.79 -8.14
C ASN A 19 1.83 -7.41 -7.48
N ALA A 20 0.81 -6.99 -6.76
CA ALA A 20 0.77 -5.75 -6.02
C ALA A 20 0.78 -6.11 -4.54
N PHE A 21 1.84 -5.69 -3.88
CA PHE A 21 1.97 -5.79 -2.43
C PHE A 21 1.27 -4.55 -1.86
N ALA A 22 0.20 -4.75 -1.09
CA ALA A 22 -0.57 -3.72 -0.37
C ALA A 22 -0.76 -2.38 -1.13
N GLN A 23 -1.42 -2.40 -2.30
CA GLN A 23 -1.63 -1.24 -3.21
C GLN A 23 -0.41 -0.64 -3.90
N ILE A 24 0.80 -0.95 -3.44
CA ILE A 24 2.01 -0.39 -4.02
C ILE A 24 2.29 -1.11 -5.35
N LYS A 25 1.79 -0.51 -6.43
CA LYS A 25 1.90 -1.08 -7.76
C LYS A 25 3.35 -1.01 -8.22
N TYR A 26 3.87 -2.14 -8.71
CA TYR A 26 5.18 -2.17 -9.33
C TYR A 26 5.24 -1.25 -10.57
N ILE A 27 6.31 -0.48 -10.70
CA ILE A 27 6.55 0.38 -11.85
C ILE A 27 7.11 -0.48 -12.99
N SER A 28 6.53 -0.46 -14.19
CA SER A 28 7.14 -1.20 -15.30
C SER A 28 8.47 -0.57 -15.72
N HIS A 29 9.41 -1.35 -16.24
CA HIS A 29 10.69 -0.84 -16.75
C HIS A 29 10.48 0.30 -17.78
N ALA A 30 9.52 0.14 -18.70
CA ALA A 30 9.18 1.17 -19.68
C ALA A 30 8.66 2.47 -19.03
N LYS A 31 7.83 2.38 -17.98
CA LYS A 31 7.38 3.57 -17.23
C LYS A 31 8.53 4.22 -16.47
N ALA A 32 9.44 3.43 -15.88
CA ALA A 32 10.61 3.97 -15.19
C ALA A 32 11.56 4.70 -16.15
N LEU A 33 11.81 4.15 -17.35
CA LEU A 33 12.61 4.81 -18.39
C LEU A 33 11.97 6.09 -18.90
N GLU A 34 10.64 6.12 -19.06
CA GLU A 34 9.94 7.34 -19.46
C GLU A 34 9.99 8.38 -18.32
N LEU A 35 9.78 7.95 -17.07
CA LEU A 35 9.84 8.79 -15.88
C LEU A 35 11.24 9.41 -15.69
N SER A 36 12.32 8.68 -16.00
CA SER A 36 13.71 9.16 -15.82
C SER A 36 14.04 10.41 -16.64
N ASN A 37 13.26 10.69 -17.67
CA ASN A 37 13.43 11.88 -18.52
C ASN A 37 12.57 13.07 -18.06
N ARG A 38 11.76 12.92 -17.01
CA ARG A 38 10.78 13.91 -16.57
C ARG A 38 11.23 14.66 -15.32
N ILE A 39 10.73 15.88 -15.18
CA ILE A 39 10.76 16.60 -13.91
C ILE A 39 9.54 16.13 -13.09
N VAL A 40 9.77 15.66 -11.87
CA VAL A 40 8.71 15.23 -10.96
C VAL A 40 8.28 16.41 -10.11
N LEU A 41 7.03 16.82 -10.27
CA LEU A 41 6.39 17.89 -9.51
C LEU A 41 5.67 17.29 -8.31
N VAL A 42 6.07 17.66 -7.10
CA VAL A 42 5.39 17.31 -5.86
C VAL A 42 4.45 18.45 -5.50
N GLU A 43 3.16 18.16 -5.40
CA GLU A 43 2.14 19.13 -5.04
C GLU A 43 2.28 19.56 -3.57
N LEU A 44 2.31 20.87 -3.34
CA LEU A 44 2.18 21.46 -2.01
C LEU A 44 0.73 21.84 -1.74
N PHE A 45 0.32 21.73 -0.48
CA PHE A 45 -0.94 22.26 0.03
C PHE A 45 -0.96 23.79 -0.04
N GLU A 46 -2.16 24.39 -0.02
CA GLU A 46 -2.36 25.84 -0.11
C GLU A 46 -1.95 26.59 1.17
N GLU A 47 -1.67 25.87 2.27
CA GLU A 47 -1.30 26.39 3.59
C GLU A 47 -2.40 27.27 4.20
N ILE A 48 -3.67 26.94 3.94
CA ILE A 48 -4.81 27.64 4.54
C ILE A 48 -5.01 27.27 6.03
N SER A 49 -4.32 26.22 6.50
CA SER A 49 -4.35 25.74 7.89
C SER A 49 -2.94 25.42 8.43
N ASN A 50 -2.81 25.38 9.76
CA ASN A 50 -1.58 24.92 10.41
C ASN A 50 -1.24 23.46 10.07
N ASP A 51 -2.26 22.64 9.85
CA ASP A 51 -2.08 21.23 9.47
C ASP A 51 -1.48 21.11 8.07
N GLU A 52 -1.94 21.90 7.11
CA GLU A 52 -1.39 21.96 5.76
C GLU A 52 0.04 22.53 5.75
N LYS A 53 0.30 23.56 6.56
CA LYS A 53 1.66 24.08 6.72
C LYS A 53 2.61 23.00 7.25
N GLN A 54 2.20 22.29 8.29
CA GLN A 54 2.97 21.17 8.84
C GLN A 54 3.15 20.04 7.81
N ALA A 55 2.14 19.75 6.99
CA ALA A 55 2.25 18.77 5.92
C ALA A 55 3.27 19.20 4.86
N ASN A 56 3.26 20.47 4.45
CA ASN A 56 4.26 21.03 3.53
C ASN A 56 5.68 21.01 4.12
N ASP A 57 5.83 21.32 5.41
CA ASP A 57 7.11 21.19 6.11
C ASP A 57 7.56 19.72 6.12
N ASN A 58 6.65 18.78 6.40
CA ASN A 58 6.97 17.36 6.37
C ASN A 58 7.35 16.85 4.96
N ILE A 59 6.69 17.35 3.91
CA ILE A 59 7.08 17.05 2.52
C ILE A 59 8.52 17.48 2.28
N ARG A 60 8.87 18.72 2.66
CA ARG A 60 10.22 19.27 2.43
C ARG A 60 11.29 18.55 3.26
N ASP A 61 10.99 18.25 4.53
CA ASP A 61 11.97 17.75 5.50
C ASP A 61 12.13 16.23 5.49
N TYR A 62 11.10 15.47 5.11
CA TYR A 62 11.10 14.00 5.21
C TYR A 62 10.80 13.27 3.89
N PHE A 63 9.95 13.84 3.03
CA PHE A 63 9.63 13.22 1.74
C PHE A 63 10.74 13.48 0.71
N LEU A 64 11.07 14.74 0.46
CA LEU A 64 12.03 15.12 -0.59
C LEU A 64 13.44 14.55 -0.41
N PRO A 65 14.06 14.55 0.79
CA PRO A 65 15.46 14.12 0.93
C PRO A 65 15.69 12.65 0.57
N ASN A 66 14.63 11.83 0.67
CA ASN A 66 14.66 10.40 0.42
C ASN A 66 14.11 10.04 -0.98
N LEU A 67 13.46 10.98 -1.66
CA LEU A 67 12.82 10.76 -2.95
C LEU A 67 13.80 10.94 -4.11
N LYS A 68 14.12 9.85 -4.79
CA LYS A 68 15.00 9.79 -5.97
C LYS A 68 14.24 9.19 -7.13
N VAL A 69 13.48 10.01 -7.82
CA VAL A 69 12.72 9.63 -9.01
C VAL A 69 12.86 10.68 -10.11
N GLY A 70 12.78 10.23 -11.36
CA GLY A 70 12.89 11.10 -12.52
C GLY A 70 14.26 11.78 -12.67
N LYS A 71 14.27 12.90 -13.40
CA LYS A 71 15.47 13.71 -13.66
C LYS A 71 15.75 14.72 -12.56
N GLU A 72 14.68 15.32 -12.02
CA GLU A 72 14.71 16.38 -11.02
C GLU A 72 13.37 16.36 -10.28
N VAL A 73 13.37 16.68 -8.99
CA VAL A 73 12.16 16.79 -8.16
C VAL A 73 11.97 18.24 -7.75
N LYS A 74 10.73 18.77 -7.85
CA LYS A 74 10.37 20.13 -7.42
C LYS A 74 9.07 20.13 -6.65
N CYS A 75 9.01 20.93 -5.59
CA CYS A 75 7.75 21.26 -4.94
C CYS A 75 7.13 22.49 -5.58
N VAL A 76 5.85 22.41 -5.89
CA VAL A 76 5.09 23.48 -6.56
C VAL A 76 3.63 23.45 -6.09
N SER A 77 2.92 24.57 -6.24
CA SER A 77 1.48 24.64 -5.93
C SER A 77 0.65 23.90 -6.98
N ALA A 78 -0.58 23.51 -6.61
CA ALA A 78 -1.57 22.95 -7.53
C ALA A 78 -1.81 23.85 -8.77
N ALA A 79 -1.89 25.17 -8.56
CA ALA A 79 -2.08 26.15 -9.63
C ALA A 79 -0.89 26.16 -10.61
N GLU A 80 0.33 26.06 -10.10
CA GLU A 80 1.54 25.99 -10.91
C GLU A 80 1.62 24.67 -11.70
N ILE A 81 1.31 23.53 -11.07
CA ILE A 81 1.21 22.23 -11.76
C ILE A 81 0.25 22.35 -12.96
N ASN A 82 -0.95 22.88 -12.75
CA ASN A 82 -1.94 23.05 -13.80
C ASN A 82 -1.45 23.96 -14.95
N SER A 83 -0.69 25.02 -14.62
CA SER A 83 -0.07 25.89 -15.62
C SER A 83 1.00 25.16 -16.42
N LEU A 84 1.90 24.43 -15.75
CA LEU A 84 3.00 23.68 -16.37
C LEU A 84 2.50 22.56 -17.27
N LEU A 85 1.47 21.82 -16.84
CA LEU A 85 0.87 20.74 -17.63
C LEU A 85 0.15 21.25 -18.89
N LYS A 86 -0.46 22.43 -18.85
CA LYS A 86 -1.05 23.07 -20.05
C LYS A 86 0.01 23.41 -21.10
N VAL A 87 1.20 23.81 -20.66
CA VAL A 87 2.32 24.16 -21.56
C VAL A 87 2.96 22.90 -22.14
N ASN A 88 3.31 21.92 -21.29
CA ASN A 88 3.94 20.69 -21.75
C ASN A 88 3.77 19.54 -20.74
N LYS A 89 2.66 18.82 -20.84
CA LYS A 89 2.36 17.65 -19.99
C LYS A 89 3.37 16.50 -20.07
N GLU A 90 4.08 16.34 -21.19
CA GLU A 90 5.04 15.23 -21.37
C GLU A 90 6.37 15.48 -20.66
N LYS A 91 6.66 16.74 -20.32
CA LYS A 91 7.87 17.12 -19.58
C LYS A 91 7.81 16.73 -18.10
N TYR A 92 6.60 16.56 -17.57
CA TYR A 92 6.37 16.44 -16.14
C TYR A 92 5.77 15.07 -15.78
N ALA A 93 6.12 14.62 -14.58
CA ALA A 93 5.33 13.68 -13.80
C ALA A 93 4.87 14.41 -12.53
N VAL A 94 3.81 13.93 -11.90
CA VAL A 94 3.20 14.62 -10.76
C VAL A 94 2.97 13.63 -9.62
N ILE A 95 3.41 14.02 -8.44
CA ILE A 95 3.03 13.42 -7.16
C ILE A 95 1.95 14.31 -6.54
N LYS A 96 0.77 13.72 -6.33
CA LYS A 96 -0.38 14.39 -5.70
C LYS A 96 -0.69 13.77 -4.36
N HIS A 97 -1.32 14.57 -3.50
CA HIS A 97 -1.78 14.17 -2.19
C HIS A 97 -3.31 14.24 -2.18
N ASN A 98 -3.97 13.10 -2.04
CA ASN A 98 -5.42 13.05 -1.93
C ASN A 98 -5.81 12.62 -0.52
N PHE A 99 -6.75 13.34 0.08
CA PHE A 99 -7.42 12.93 1.29
C PHE A 99 -8.87 12.66 0.97
N ASP A 100 -9.34 11.44 1.23
CA ASP A 100 -10.72 11.04 1.00
C ASP A 100 -11.22 10.13 2.13
N ASN A 101 -12.52 9.89 2.17
CA ASN A 101 -13.13 8.89 3.02
C ASN A 101 -13.54 7.68 2.17
N TYR A 102 -12.81 6.58 2.31
CA TYR A 102 -13.14 5.35 1.61
C TYR A 102 -14.34 4.67 2.25
N ASN A 103 -15.38 4.40 1.45
CA ASN A 103 -16.53 3.61 1.91
C ASN A 103 -16.15 2.14 1.95
N ILE A 104 -16.00 1.57 3.15
CA ILE A 104 -15.81 0.14 3.31
C ILE A 104 -17.12 -0.57 2.96
N GLN A 105 -17.06 -1.49 2.01
CA GLN A 105 -18.21 -2.33 1.67
C GLN A 105 -18.02 -3.77 2.17
N SER A 106 -19.12 -4.39 2.61
CA SER A 106 -19.13 -5.81 2.94
C SER A 106 -18.98 -6.64 1.67
N VAL A 107 -18.08 -7.62 1.69
CA VAL A 107 -18.03 -8.65 0.64
C VAL A 107 -19.11 -9.69 0.95
N SER A 108 -20.24 -9.62 0.26
CA SER A 108 -21.31 -10.61 0.43
C SER A 108 -20.85 -11.99 -0.03
N ARG A 109 -21.07 -13.01 0.81
CA ARG A 109 -21.16 -14.40 0.33
C ARG A 109 -22.40 -14.51 -0.55
N ASN A 110 -22.32 -15.25 -1.65
CA ASN A 110 -23.47 -15.61 -2.47
C ASN A 110 -24.56 -16.17 -1.56
N ARG A 111 -25.65 -15.42 -1.35
CA ARG A 111 -26.81 -15.94 -0.65
C ARG A 111 -27.66 -16.63 -1.70
N GLU A 112 -27.61 -17.96 -1.74
CA GLU A 112 -28.68 -18.71 -2.40
C GLU A 112 -29.96 -18.42 -1.62
N VAL A 113 -30.98 -17.91 -2.30
CA VAL A 113 -32.33 -17.85 -1.75
C VAL A 113 -32.79 -19.29 -1.55
N GLY A 114 -32.59 -19.80 -0.33
CA GLY A 114 -33.06 -21.11 0.08
C GLY A 114 -34.58 -21.14 -0.01
N THR A 115 -35.09 -22.03 -0.86
CA THR A 115 -36.10 -23.10 -0.61
C THR A 115 -37.21 -22.91 0.44
N GLY A 116 -37.48 -21.70 0.92
CA GLY A 116 -38.60 -21.38 1.79
C GLY A 116 -39.91 -21.44 1.02
N ARG A 117 -40.98 -21.91 1.70
CA ARG A 117 -42.33 -22.15 1.17
C ARG A 117 -43.06 -20.93 0.59
N THR A 118 -42.40 -19.79 0.46
CA THR A 118 -42.97 -18.50 0.01
C THR A 118 -42.14 -17.77 -1.04
N ALA A 119 -41.18 -18.43 -1.70
CA ALA A 119 -40.51 -17.85 -2.88
C ALA A 119 -41.44 -17.92 -4.11
N THR A 120 -41.81 -16.77 -4.67
CA THR A 120 -42.48 -16.69 -5.98
C THR A 120 -41.57 -17.29 -7.06
N ALA A 121 -42.17 -17.98 -8.05
CA ALA A 121 -41.46 -18.79 -9.05
C ALA A 121 -40.34 -18.06 -9.82
N ASN A 122 -40.32 -16.73 -9.82
CA ASN A 122 -39.35 -15.91 -10.55
C ASN A 122 -38.05 -15.60 -9.78
N THR A 123 -37.88 -16.03 -8.52
CA THR A 123 -36.66 -15.73 -7.73
C THR A 123 -35.80 -16.95 -7.39
N LYS A 124 -36.21 -18.16 -7.79
CA LYS A 124 -35.38 -19.36 -7.64
C LYS A 124 -34.15 -19.29 -8.56
N GLY A 125 -32.96 -19.18 -7.96
CA GLY A 125 -31.68 -19.22 -8.68
C GLY A 125 -31.02 -17.86 -8.91
N MET A 126 -31.61 -16.75 -8.45
CA MET A 126 -30.92 -15.46 -8.51
C MET A 126 -29.94 -15.34 -7.36
N THR A 127 -28.65 -15.25 -7.71
CA THR A 127 -27.58 -14.90 -6.78
C THR A 127 -27.40 -13.39 -6.85
N TYR A 128 -27.76 -12.67 -5.79
CA TYR A 128 -27.46 -11.25 -5.67
C TYR A 128 -26.20 -11.07 -4.82
N LYS A 129 -25.28 -10.21 -5.29
CA LYS A 129 -24.24 -9.65 -4.44
C LYS A 129 -24.83 -8.46 -3.71
N GLU A 130 -25.09 -8.60 -2.42
CA GLU A 130 -25.56 -7.50 -1.58
C GLU A 130 -24.36 -6.84 -0.89
N SER A 131 -23.75 -5.84 -1.53
CA SER A 131 -22.75 -4.98 -0.87
C SER A 131 -23.45 -4.00 0.06
N HIS A 132 -23.16 -4.07 1.36
CA HIS A 132 -23.62 -3.07 2.32
C HIS A 132 -22.44 -2.16 2.70
N SER A 133 -22.67 -0.85 2.74
CA SER A 133 -21.69 0.06 3.35
C SER A 133 -21.56 -0.29 4.83
N MET A 134 -20.34 -0.58 5.27
CA MET A 134 -20.02 -0.95 6.66
C MET A 134 -19.43 0.20 7.46
N GLY A 135 -18.90 1.22 6.79
CA GLY A 135 -18.30 2.39 7.43
C GLY A 135 -17.49 3.23 6.45
N GLN A 136 -16.96 4.33 6.95
CA GLN A 136 -16.00 5.17 6.25
C GLN A 136 -14.66 5.13 6.97
N LEU A 137 -13.58 5.01 6.21
CA LEU A 137 -12.22 5.14 6.71
C LEU A 137 -11.56 6.38 6.11
N PRO A 138 -10.99 7.26 6.95
CA PRO A 138 -10.06 8.27 6.47
C PRO A 138 -8.92 7.56 5.73
N HIS A 139 -8.68 8.02 4.52
CA HIS A 139 -7.73 7.45 3.59
C HIS A 139 -6.87 8.57 3.02
N PHE A 140 -5.58 8.33 2.96
CA PHE A 140 -4.64 9.29 2.41
C PHE A 140 -3.76 8.63 1.36
N ASP A 141 -3.75 9.23 0.18
CA ASP A 141 -3.06 8.70 -1.00
C ASP A 141 -1.93 9.64 -1.35
N ILE A 142 -0.75 9.07 -1.56
CA ILE A 142 0.31 9.75 -2.29
C ILE A 142 0.40 9.03 -3.63
N THR A 143 0.02 9.72 -4.70
CA THR A 143 -0.11 9.14 -6.06
C THR A 143 0.93 9.72 -7.00
N LEU A 144 1.73 8.89 -7.65
CA LEU A 144 2.63 9.28 -8.75
C LEU A 144 1.97 8.96 -10.09
N SER A 145 1.90 9.96 -10.97
CA SER A 145 1.30 9.84 -12.31
C SER A 145 2.09 10.63 -13.37
N MET A 146 1.91 10.27 -14.64
CA MET A 146 2.50 11.02 -15.76
C MET A 146 1.65 10.93 -17.02
N ASP A 147 1.65 11.99 -17.83
CA ASP A 147 0.96 11.99 -19.12
C ASP A 147 1.91 11.60 -20.26
N SER A 148 1.51 10.65 -21.10
CA SER A 148 2.27 10.19 -22.25
C SER A 148 1.38 10.04 -23.48
N LYS A 149 1.92 10.34 -24.67
CA LYS A 149 1.30 9.93 -25.94
C LYS A 149 1.21 8.42 -26.10
N ILE A 150 2.09 7.67 -25.44
CA ILE A 150 2.04 6.20 -25.45
C ILE A 150 1.00 5.76 -24.44
N LYS A 151 -0.10 5.20 -24.94
CA LYS A 151 -1.29 4.84 -24.14
C LYS A 151 -0.95 4.00 -22.90
N ASP A 152 -0.05 3.03 -23.03
CA ASP A 152 0.31 2.11 -21.93
C ASP A 152 1.21 2.76 -20.86
N LEU A 153 1.83 3.89 -21.18
CA LEU A 153 2.65 4.68 -20.26
C LEU A 153 1.87 5.82 -19.60
N ASN A 154 0.70 6.17 -20.12
CA ASN A 154 -0.10 7.30 -19.67
C ASN A 154 -0.83 7.02 -18.35
N GLY A 155 -0.94 8.05 -17.51
CA GLY A 155 -1.71 8.09 -16.28
C GLY A 155 -0.96 7.58 -15.06
N PHE A 156 -1.64 6.75 -14.26
CA PHE A 156 -1.16 6.21 -12.99
C PHE A 156 0.15 5.43 -13.13
N ILE A 157 1.13 5.72 -12.27
CA ILE A 157 2.38 4.96 -12.16
C ILE A 157 2.30 4.03 -10.95
N THR A 158 2.21 4.62 -9.75
CA THR A 158 2.16 3.92 -8.47
C THR A 158 1.59 4.85 -7.39
N GLU A 159 1.28 4.30 -6.24
CA GLU A 159 0.61 4.97 -5.13
C GLU A 159 0.99 4.30 -3.81
N VAL A 160 0.95 5.08 -2.73
CA VAL A 160 1.11 4.60 -1.35
C VAL A 160 -0.09 5.11 -0.56
N ASP A 161 -0.80 4.16 0.04
CA ASP A 161 -2.11 4.37 0.64
C ASP A 161 -2.06 4.12 2.15
N PHE A 162 -2.52 5.12 2.91
CA PHE A 162 -2.46 5.11 4.36
C PHE A 162 -3.87 5.10 4.97
N VAL A 163 -4.06 4.28 6.01
CA VAL A 163 -5.31 4.23 6.81
C VAL A 163 -5.17 5.13 8.04
N HIS A 164 -4.88 6.41 7.81
CA HIS A 164 -4.70 7.40 8.87
C HIS A 164 -5.33 8.74 8.47
N TYR A 165 -5.87 9.47 9.46
CA TYR A 165 -6.52 10.77 9.25
C TYR A 165 -5.53 11.89 8.90
N LYS A 166 -4.25 11.70 9.21
CA LYS A 166 -3.18 12.67 8.99
C LYS A 166 -1.85 11.95 8.80
N LEU A 167 -1.10 12.35 7.78
CA LEU A 167 0.26 11.86 7.57
C LEU A 167 1.25 12.48 8.55
N ARG A 168 2.14 11.64 9.06
CA ARG A 168 3.22 11.99 9.98
C ARG A 168 4.57 11.96 9.24
N PRO A 169 5.64 12.54 9.82
CA PRO A 169 6.99 12.50 9.23
C PRO A 169 7.44 11.12 8.74
N GLU A 170 7.18 10.09 9.53
CA GLU A 170 7.51 8.70 9.25
C GLU A 170 6.73 8.11 8.07
N ASP A 171 5.49 8.55 7.84
CA ASP A 171 4.67 8.11 6.71
C ASP A 171 5.23 8.69 5.39
N TYR A 172 5.63 9.97 5.40
CA TYR A 172 6.34 10.60 4.28
C TYR A 172 7.72 9.96 4.02
N THR A 173 8.45 9.62 5.07
CA THR A 173 9.74 8.92 4.95
C THR A 173 9.54 7.56 4.28
N PHE A 174 8.55 6.78 4.71
CA PHE A 174 8.23 5.51 4.07
C PHE A 174 7.84 5.67 2.60
N ALA A 175 6.91 6.59 2.29
CA ALA A 175 6.41 6.80 0.92
C ALA A 175 7.53 7.20 -0.07
N SER A 176 8.46 8.04 0.36
CA SER A 176 9.59 8.46 -0.46
C SER A 176 10.60 7.33 -0.69
N LEU A 177 10.91 6.55 0.35
CA LEU A 177 11.77 5.38 0.24
C LEU A 177 11.20 4.33 -0.71
N ILE A 178 9.91 4.00 -0.60
CA ILE A 178 9.30 2.99 -1.46
C ILE A 178 9.22 3.44 -2.92
N TYR A 179 8.93 4.71 -3.19
CA TYR A 179 8.96 5.27 -4.55
C TYR A 179 10.35 5.17 -5.17
N THR A 180 11.38 5.59 -4.44
CA THR A 180 12.78 5.47 -4.87
C THR A 180 13.12 4.02 -5.18
N ARG A 181 12.80 3.09 -4.28
CA ARG A 181 13.12 1.68 -4.44
C ARG A 181 12.44 1.03 -5.64
N LEU A 182 11.14 1.28 -5.83
CA LEU A 182 10.42 0.79 -7.00
C LEU A 182 11.03 1.33 -8.28
N TYR A 183 11.29 2.63 -8.33
CA TYR A 183 11.88 3.26 -9.50
C TYR A 183 13.26 2.71 -9.84
N GLU A 184 14.15 2.58 -8.85
CA GLU A 184 15.49 2.01 -9.02
C GLU A 184 15.44 0.53 -9.42
N ALA A 185 14.60 -0.28 -8.78
CA ALA A 185 14.43 -1.68 -9.13
C ALA A 185 13.93 -1.83 -10.59
N SER A 186 12.96 -1.00 -10.97
CA SER A 186 12.40 -1.00 -12.32
C SER A 186 13.40 -0.53 -13.36
N LEU A 187 14.21 0.50 -13.08
CA LEU A 187 15.29 0.93 -13.97
C LEU A 187 16.35 -0.16 -14.17
N ASN A 188 16.66 -0.90 -13.11
CA ASN A 188 17.58 -2.04 -13.14
C ASN A 188 16.94 -3.33 -13.67
N ASN A 189 15.72 -3.24 -14.23
CA ASN A 189 15.00 -4.35 -14.86
C ASN A 189 14.77 -5.54 -13.92
N VAL A 190 14.65 -5.29 -12.62
CA VAL A 190 14.22 -6.29 -11.64
C VAL A 190 12.77 -6.68 -11.98
N SER A 191 12.46 -7.98 -11.95
CA SER A 191 11.09 -8.42 -12.22
C SER A 191 10.19 -8.13 -11.01
N PRO A 192 8.89 -7.87 -11.19
CA PRO A 192 7.95 -7.71 -10.07
C PRO A 192 7.98 -8.90 -9.11
N ARG A 193 8.15 -10.11 -9.64
CA ARG A 193 8.23 -11.36 -8.87
C ARG A 193 9.47 -11.40 -7.98
N ASP A 194 10.60 -10.92 -8.49
CA ASP A 194 11.84 -10.86 -7.71
C ASP A 194 11.82 -9.70 -6.72
N TYR A 195 11.15 -8.60 -7.06
CA TYR A 195 10.98 -7.47 -6.15
C TYR A 195 10.17 -7.88 -4.92
N TYR A 196 8.99 -8.48 -5.11
CA TYR A 196 8.07 -8.92 -4.04
C TYR A 196 8.27 -10.38 -3.60
N ASN A 197 9.51 -10.88 -3.63
CA ASN A 197 9.81 -12.27 -3.32
C ASN A 197 9.62 -12.58 -1.82
N PRO A 198 8.61 -13.37 -1.43
CA PRO A 198 8.34 -13.67 -0.01
C PRO A 198 9.50 -14.42 0.65
N GLU A 199 10.09 -15.40 -0.02
CA GLU A 199 11.19 -16.19 0.55
C GLU A 199 12.39 -15.32 0.91
N ARG A 200 12.78 -14.41 0.00
CA ARG A 200 13.89 -13.46 0.26
C ARG A 200 13.54 -12.50 1.40
N GLY A 201 12.30 -11.98 1.39
CA GLY A 201 11.85 -11.05 2.43
C GLY A 201 11.87 -11.69 3.82
N ILE A 202 11.33 -12.89 3.95
CA ILE A 202 11.29 -13.64 5.21
C ILE A 202 12.70 -14.06 5.67
N GLU A 203 13.57 -14.46 4.75
CA GLU A 203 14.96 -14.76 5.12
C GLU A 203 15.70 -13.52 5.63
N SER A 204 15.46 -12.36 5.01
CA SER A 204 16.02 -11.08 5.46
C SER A 204 15.48 -10.71 6.85
N LEU A 205 14.18 -10.91 7.07
CA LEU A 205 13.49 -10.60 8.33
C LEU A 205 14.10 -11.31 9.55
N LYS A 206 14.59 -12.55 9.40
CA LYS A 206 15.22 -13.32 10.49
C LYS A 206 16.45 -12.66 11.11
N SER A 207 17.10 -11.77 10.36
CA SER A 207 18.30 -11.03 10.81
C SER A 207 17.99 -9.68 11.43
N LYS A 208 16.70 -9.31 11.54
CA LYS A 208 16.23 -7.99 11.96
C LYS A 208 15.52 -8.07 13.31
N THR A 209 15.48 -6.94 14.01
CA THR A 209 14.65 -6.77 15.22
C THR A 209 13.35 -6.08 14.86
N LEU A 210 12.22 -6.73 15.15
CA LEU A 210 10.88 -6.16 14.98
C LEU A 210 10.48 -5.33 16.20
N LEU A 211 10.31 -4.02 15.99
CA LEU A 211 9.77 -3.12 17.02
C LEU A 211 8.25 -3.03 16.91
N ILE A 212 7.55 -3.32 18.00
CA ILE A 212 6.09 -3.33 18.06
C ILE A 212 5.64 -2.23 19.03
N ASP A 213 4.73 -1.37 18.59
CA ASP A 213 4.11 -0.37 19.46
C ASP A 213 3.27 -1.08 20.52
N LYS A 214 3.66 -0.94 21.78
CA LYS A 214 3.01 -1.58 22.93
C LYS A 214 1.54 -1.17 23.09
N ASP A 215 1.17 0.04 22.68
CA ASP A 215 -0.20 0.56 22.82
C ASP A 215 -1.11 0.10 21.66
N LYS A 216 -0.48 -0.32 20.55
CA LYS A 216 -1.15 -0.87 19.37
C LYS A 216 -1.09 -2.39 19.31
N ALA A 217 -0.60 -3.09 20.32
CA ALA A 217 -0.72 -4.54 20.41
C ALA A 217 -1.88 -4.95 21.33
N ASP A 218 -2.55 -6.06 21.01
CA ASP A 218 -3.56 -6.68 21.91
C ASP A 218 -3.00 -7.84 22.74
N PHE A 219 -1.71 -8.10 22.64
CA PHE A 219 -1.01 -9.20 23.27
C PHE A 219 0.32 -8.75 23.88
N SER A 220 0.80 -9.54 24.83
CA SER A 220 2.06 -9.35 25.54
C SER A 220 3.13 -10.31 25.03
N ALA A 221 4.40 -10.04 25.34
CA ALA A 221 5.54 -10.84 24.87
C ALA A 221 5.46 -12.33 25.23
N ASP A 222 4.95 -12.68 26.41
CA ASP A 222 4.73 -14.08 26.84
C ASP A 222 3.69 -14.82 26.00
N LYS A 223 2.89 -14.09 25.20
CA LYS A 223 1.83 -14.64 24.33
C LYS A 223 2.21 -14.58 22.85
N ALA A 224 3.37 -14.07 22.51
CA ALA A 224 3.87 -13.87 21.15
C ALA A 224 4.43 -15.17 20.54
N ASP A 225 3.65 -16.27 20.58
CA ASP A 225 4.06 -17.55 20.01
C ASP A 225 4.00 -17.56 18.47
N GLY A 226 4.86 -18.36 17.84
CA GLY A 226 4.84 -18.60 16.40
C GLY A 226 5.47 -17.51 15.53
N TYR A 227 6.20 -16.57 16.12
CA TYR A 227 7.15 -15.71 15.42
C TYR A 227 8.55 -15.98 15.99
N ASP A 228 9.46 -16.44 15.16
CA ASP A 228 10.75 -17.00 15.58
C ASP A 228 11.89 -15.96 15.57
N SER A 229 11.66 -14.78 14.98
CA SER A 229 12.67 -13.72 14.85
C SER A 229 12.68 -12.79 16.08
N GLU A 230 13.74 -11.98 16.25
CA GLU A 230 13.83 -11.05 17.39
C GLU A 230 12.74 -9.97 17.31
N PHE A 231 12.05 -9.71 18.44
CA PHE A 231 11.07 -8.63 18.54
C PHE A 231 11.05 -8.00 19.93
N ARG A 232 10.60 -6.74 20.01
CA ARG A 232 10.46 -5.99 21.27
C ARG A 232 9.22 -5.11 21.24
N PHE A 233 8.50 -5.07 22.35
CA PHE A 233 7.45 -4.07 22.58
C PHE A 233 8.06 -2.78 23.10
N VAL A 234 7.80 -1.67 22.43
CA VAL A 234 8.39 -0.36 22.72
C VAL A 234 7.34 0.74 22.64
N ASP A 235 7.69 1.93 23.12
CA ASP A 235 6.90 3.14 22.87
C ASP A 235 6.96 3.54 21.40
N TYR A 236 5.87 4.12 20.88
CA TYR A 236 5.79 4.57 19.49
C TYR A 236 6.93 5.53 19.10
N SER A 237 7.39 6.38 20.02
CA SER A 237 8.50 7.30 19.77
C SER A 237 9.79 6.58 19.36
N VAL A 238 10.06 5.40 19.92
CA VAL A 238 11.26 4.60 19.56
C VAL A 238 11.16 4.13 18.11
N ILE A 239 9.98 3.68 17.68
CA ILE A 239 9.74 3.25 16.30
C ILE A 239 9.88 4.45 15.35
N LYS A 240 9.26 5.57 15.71
CA LYS A 240 9.35 6.81 14.93
C LYS A 240 10.81 7.23 14.74
N ASP A 241 11.60 7.27 15.81
CA ASP A 241 13.00 7.67 15.76
C ASP A 241 13.82 6.71 14.88
N ALA A 242 13.57 5.39 14.96
CA ALA A 242 14.21 4.40 14.10
C ALA A 242 13.89 4.61 12.61
N ILE A 243 12.64 4.96 12.27
CA ILE A 243 12.23 5.26 10.88
C ILE A 243 12.93 6.52 10.38
N LEU A 244 12.84 7.62 11.14
CA LEU A 244 13.37 8.92 10.72
C LEU A 244 14.90 8.93 10.65
N SER A 245 15.57 8.16 11.51
CA SER A 245 17.03 7.98 11.49
C SER A 245 17.51 6.89 10.53
N ARG A 246 16.58 6.13 9.91
CA ARG A 246 16.87 5.01 9.01
C ARG A 246 17.73 3.95 9.66
N GLU A 247 17.36 3.53 10.87
CA GLU A 247 18.15 2.62 11.70
C GLU A 247 18.31 1.24 11.04
N ALA A 248 19.55 0.84 10.78
CA ALA A 248 19.87 -0.44 10.19
C ALA A 248 19.53 -1.60 11.14
N GLY A 249 18.97 -2.67 10.60
CA GLY A 249 18.64 -3.87 11.39
C GLY A 249 17.25 -3.81 12.05
N ILE A 250 16.58 -2.66 11.99
CA ILE A 250 15.25 -2.47 12.57
C ILE A 250 14.17 -2.62 11.51
N VAL A 251 13.11 -3.34 11.89
CA VAL A 251 11.87 -3.42 11.12
C VAL A 251 10.68 -3.08 12.02
N TYR A 252 9.57 -2.65 11.43
CA TYR A 252 8.36 -2.26 12.15
C TYR A 252 7.10 -2.68 11.40
N PRO A 253 5.98 -2.94 12.12
CA PRO A 253 4.70 -3.17 11.49
C PRO A 253 4.06 -1.83 11.11
N LEU A 254 3.62 -1.71 9.86
CA LEU A 254 2.81 -0.59 9.38
C LEU A 254 1.46 -1.13 8.91
N LEU A 255 0.38 -0.42 9.24
CA LEU A 255 -0.94 -0.76 8.77
C LEU A 255 -1.30 0.11 7.57
N MET A 256 -1.54 -0.54 6.44
CA MET A 256 -1.90 0.09 5.17
C MET A 256 -3.27 -0.38 4.71
N TRP A 257 -3.87 0.34 3.76
CA TRP A 257 -5.06 -0.15 3.08
C TRP A 257 -4.65 -1.16 2.00
N SER A 258 -5.63 -1.76 1.34
CA SER A 258 -5.40 -2.49 0.11
C SER A 258 -6.68 -2.45 -0.72
N ASP A 259 -6.78 -1.55 -1.69
CA ASP A 259 -7.93 -1.44 -2.61
C ASP A 259 -8.19 -2.72 -3.37
N GLN A 260 -7.11 -3.41 -3.78
CA GLN A 260 -7.23 -4.69 -4.47
C GLN A 260 -7.95 -5.73 -3.62
N LEU A 261 -7.69 -5.75 -2.32
CA LEU A 261 -8.30 -6.69 -1.37
C LEU A 261 -9.50 -6.08 -0.65
N ASN A 262 -9.75 -4.78 -0.85
CA ASN A 262 -10.69 -3.96 -0.10
C ASN A 262 -10.57 -4.20 1.42
N ALA A 263 -9.34 -4.22 1.93
CA ALA A 263 -9.04 -4.62 3.31
C ALA A 263 -7.76 -3.99 3.85
N ALA A 264 -7.70 -3.78 5.16
CA ALA A 264 -6.47 -3.34 5.82
C ALA A 264 -5.43 -4.47 5.88
N ALA A 265 -4.18 -4.12 5.63
CA ALA A 265 -3.04 -5.02 5.57
C ALA A 265 -1.95 -4.58 6.53
N TRP A 266 -1.48 -5.48 7.38
CA TRP A 266 -0.27 -5.26 8.15
C TRP A 266 0.93 -5.65 7.31
N ILE A 267 1.87 -4.73 7.16
CA ILE A 267 3.12 -4.97 6.47
C ILE A 267 4.30 -4.81 7.43
N ILE A 268 5.38 -5.55 7.19
CA ILE A 268 6.64 -5.40 7.93
C ILE A 268 7.64 -4.66 7.04
N VAL A 269 8.07 -3.50 7.52
CA VAL A 269 8.89 -2.55 6.77
C VAL A 269 10.25 -2.42 7.43
N ASP A 270 11.30 -2.44 6.62
CA ASP A 270 12.67 -2.11 7.03
C ASP A 270 12.83 -0.60 7.23
N ALA A 271 13.26 -0.18 8.42
CA ALA A 271 13.39 1.25 8.76
C ALA A 271 14.47 1.95 7.94
N GLU A 272 15.54 1.24 7.57
CA GLU A 272 16.66 1.80 6.82
C GLU A 272 16.28 2.10 5.36
N THR A 273 15.56 1.17 4.73
CA THR A 273 15.37 1.18 3.27
C THR A 273 13.92 1.34 2.84
N GLY A 274 12.94 1.11 3.71
CA GLY A 274 11.52 1.04 3.34
C GLY A 274 11.16 -0.24 2.59
N GLU A 275 12.05 -1.24 2.51
CA GLU A 275 11.72 -2.54 1.93
C GLU A 275 10.61 -3.21 2.73
N ILE A 276 9.66 -3.81 2.02
CA ILE A 276 8.59 -4.55 2.65
C ILE A 276 8.91 -6.05 2.61
N TYR A 277 9.11 -6.65 3.78
CA TYR A 277 9.49 -8.05 3.90
C TYR A 277 8.30 -9.00 4.05
N SER A 278 7.18 -8.49 4.54
CA SER A 278 6.00 -9.30 4.85
C SER A 278 4.71 -8.49 4.77
N GLN A 279 3.62 -9.13 4.37
CA GLN A 279 2.25 -8.60 4.32
C GLN A 279 1.27 -9.68 4.74
N ILE A 280 0.50 -9.34 5.76
CA ILE A 280 -0.61 -10.14 6.25
C ILE A 280 -1.88 -9.32 6.18
N THR A 281 -2.78 -9.72 5.29
CA THR A 281 -4.10 -9.12 5.16
C THR A 281 -5.07 -9.83 6.08
N ASN A 282 -5.92 -9.04 6.75
CA ASN A 282 -7.07 -9.62 7.44
C ASN A 282 -8.18 -9.82 6.41
N GLY A 283 -8.41 -11.08 6.03
CA GLY A 283 -9.66 -11.45 5.36
C GLY A 283 -10.83 -11.25 6.31
N GLY A 284 -11.53 -10.12 6.19
CA GLY A 284 -12.75 -9.82 6.95
C GLY A 284 -12.61 -8.54 7.77
N VAL A 285 -13.38 -7.53 7.38
CA VAL A 285 -13.67 -6.38 8.22
C VAL A 285 -14.47 -6.89 9.42
N ASN A 286 -13.87 -6.91 10.61
CA ASN A 286 -14.63 -7.09 11.84
C ASN A 286 -15.38 -5.78 12.09
N VAL A 287 -16.61 -5.70 11.59
CA VAL A 287 -17.54 -4.64 11.97
C VAL A 287 -17.90 -4.85 13.43
N VAL A 288 -17.31 -4.03 14.30
CA VAL A 288 -17.88 -3.83 15.63
C VAL A 288 -19.22 -3.12 15.41
N ALA A 289 -20.26 -3.62 16.05
CA ALA A 289 -21.66 -3.26 15.89
C ALA A 289 -21.92 -1.78 15.53
N TRP A 290 -22.67 -1.55 14.44
CA TRP A 290 -23.42 -0.32 14.11
C TRP A 290 -22.66 1.02 14.22
N GLY A 291 -22.06 1.46 13.10
CA GLY A 291 -21.96 2.89 12.77
C GLY A 291 -20.74 3.65 13.26
N GLU A 292 -19.90 3.08 14.11
CA GLU A 292 -18.63 3.67 14.51
C GLU A 292 -17.49 2.71 14.15
N PHE A 293 -16.88 2.96 12.99
CA PHE A 293 -15.66 2.27 12.60
C PHE A 293 -14.47 3.05 13.15
N GLU A 294 -14.18 2.90 14.44
CA GLU A 294 -12.80 3.00 14.88
C GLU A 294 -12.17 1.67 14.48
N PRO A 295 -11.33 1.59 13.43
CA PRO A 295 -10.55 0.39 13.28
C PRO A 295 -9.81 0.20 14.60
N SER A 296 -10.11 -0.88 15.32
CA SER A 296 -9.15 -1.35 16.31
C SER A 296 -7.97 -1.90 15.50
N LEU A 297 -7.14 -0.96 15.02
CA LEU A 297 -5.84 -1.09 14.35
C LEU A 297 -4.82 -1.75 15.29
N LYS A 298 -5.26 -2.62 16.21
CA LYS A 298 -4.38 -3.32 17.11
C LYS A 298 -3.82 -4.54 16.40
N LEU A 299 -2.50 -4.69 16.46
CA LEU A 299 -1.82 -5.88 16.01
C LEU A 299 -2.24 -7.04 16.92
N SER A 300 -2.96 -8.00 16.33
CA SER A 300 -3.38 -9.18 17.05
C SER A 300 -2.35 -10.29 17.03
N LYS A 301 -2.30 -11.08 18.09
CA LYS A 301 -1.50 -12.33 18.14
C LYS A 301 -1.73 -13.22 16.91
N ARG A 302 -2.97 -13.28 16.41
CA ARG A 302 -3.34 -14.14 15.27
C ARG A 302 -2.62 -13.74 13.99
N ILE A 303 -2.37 -12.45 13.78
CA ILE A 303 -1.68 -11.89 12.62
C ILE A 303 -0.17 -12.03 12.80
N PHE A 304 0.30 -11.68 14.00
CA PHE A 304 1.70 -11.62 14.35
C PHE A 304 2.49 -12.89 13.98
N LYS A 305 1.96 -14.07 14.32
CA LYS A 305 2.57 -15.37 14.02
C LYS A 305 2.72 -15.73 12.54
N TYR A 306 2.23 -14.89 11.63
CA TYR A 306 2.35 -15.10 10.20
C TYR A 306 3.35 -14.14 9.55
N PHE A 307 3.90 -13.18 10.29
CA PHE A 307 4.83 -12.20 9.72
C PHE A 307 6.12 -12.81 9.18
N ASP A 308 6.61 -13.89 9.77
CA ASP A 308 7.77 -14.66 9.28
C ASP A 308 7.35 -15.97 8.56
N SER A 309 6.07 -16.10 8.21
CA SER A 309 5.56 -17.26 7.48
C SER A 309 5.58 -17.03 5.97
N VAL A 310 6.42 -17.76 5.25
CA VAL A 310 6.43 -17.77 3.77
C VAL A 310 5.04 -18.14 3.21
N THR A 311 4.37 -19.11 3.82
CA THR A 311 3.04 -19.56 3.36
C THR A 311 1.97 -18.47 3.55
N GLY A 312 1.99 -17.76 4.68
CA GLY A 312 1.08 -16.64 4.93
C GLY A 312 1.24 -15.54 3.87
N ASN A 313 2.48 -15.16 3.59
CA ASN A 313 2.83 -14.14 2.60
C ASN A 313 2.49 -14.55 1.16
N LYS A 314 2.75 -15.82 0.78
CA LYS A 314 2.39 -16.33 -0.55
C LYS A 314 0.90 -16.32 -0.84
N ILE A 315 0.05 -16.50 0.17
CA ILE A 315 -1.40 -16.48 -0.04
C ILE A 315 -1.87 -15.06 -0.35
N ASN A 316 -1.25 -14.06 0.27
CA ASN A 316 -1.62 -12.65 0.11
C ASN A 316 -1.02 -12.02 -1.17
N ASN A 317 0.13 -12.53 -1.65
CA ASN A 317 0.78 -12.07 -2.89
C ASN A 317 0.22 -12.69 -4.18
N ARG A 318 -0.85 -13.49 -4.11
CA ARG A 318 -1.48 -14.12 -5.30
C ARG A 318 -2.39 -13.19 -6.07
N TYR A 319 -2.76 -12.08 -5.47
CA TYR A 319 -3.58 -11.04 -6.07
C TYR A 319 -2.65 -10.06 -6.77
#